data_AF-A0A8I6A3F3-F1
#
_entry.id   AF-A0A8I6A3F3-F1
#
_cell.length_a   1.000
_cell.length_b   1.000
_cell.length_c   1.000
_cell.angle_alpha   90.00
_cell.angle_beta   90.00
_cell.angle_gamma   90.00
#
_symmetry.space_group_name_H-M   'P 1'
#
loop_
_entity.id
_entity.type
_entity.pdbx_description
1 polymer ?
#
loop_
_entity_poly.entity_id
_entity_poly.type
_entity_poly.pdbx_seq_one_letter_code
_entity_poly.pdbx_strand_id
1 'polypeptide(L)'
;MFLVGAPSHTLPRLHILPLLLLLQTLERGLGRASPSGAPLEDVVIERYHIPRACPREVQMGDFVRYHYNGTFEDGKKFDSSYDRSTLVAIIVGVGRLITGMDRGLMGMCVNERRRLIIPPHLGYGSIGLAGLIPPDATLYFDVVLLDVWNKEDTVQSTILLRPPYCPRMVRNSDFVRYHYNGTLLDGTAFDSSYSRNHTYNTYVGQGYIIPGMDQGLQGACIGERRRITVPPHLAYGENGTGDKIPGSAVLIFDVHVIDFHNPADPVEIKTLFRPPESCNETAKIGDFIRYHYNCSLLDGTRLFSSHDYEAPQEITLGANKVIEGLDRGLQGMCVGERRQLIVPPHLAHGENGARGVPGSAVLLFEVELISREDGLPAGYLFVWYQDPPASLFEDMDLNKDGEVPPEEFSSFIKAQVNEGKGRLMPGQDPDKTISDMFQNQDRNQDGKITAEELKLKSDEDQERIHEEL
;
A
#
# COMPACT_ATOMS: atom_id res chain seq x y z
N MET A 1 5.86 42.44 -7.43
CA MET A 1 7.13 43.13 -7.10
C MET A 1 8.17 42.03 -6.98
N PHE A 2 9.04 41.71 -7.93
CA PHE A 2 9.69 42.47 -9.01
C PHE A 2 9.76 41.67 -10.33
N LEU A 3 9.67 42.41 -11.44
CA LEU A 3 9.99 42.06 -12.83
C LEU A 3 11.43 42.48 -13.13
N VAL A 4 12.21 41.66 -13.85
CA VAL A 4 13.35 42.02 -14.73
C VAL A 4 13.59 40.79 -15.64
N GLY A 5 13.83 40.79 -16.95
CA GLY A 5 14.14 41.78 -17.99
C GLY A 5 14.96 41.03 -19.05
N ALA A 6 14.55 41.05 -20.32
CA ALA A 6 15.22 40.34 -21.42
C ALA A 6 16.43 41.12 -21.99
N PRO A 7 17.40 40.46 -22.65
CA PRO A 7 18.27 41.12 -23.60
C PRO A 7 18.02 40.69 -25.05
N SER A 8 17.93 41.70 -25.90
CA SER A 8 17.97 41.66 -27.36
C SER A 8 19.39 41.40 -27.88
N HIS A 9 19.56 40.52 -28.87
CA HIS A 9 20.75 40.53 -29.71
C HIS A 9 20.39 40.43 -31.20
N THR A 10 21.07 41.31 -31.93
CA THR A 10 21.01 41.70 -33.32
C THR A 10 21.67 40.68 -34.25
N LEU A 11 21.00 40.33 -35.35
CA LEU A 11 21.56 39.58 -36.49
C LEU A 11 22.26 40.53 -37.48
N PRO A 12 23.44 40.21 -38.01
CA PRO A 12 23.96 40.90 -39.19
C PRO A 12 23.51 40.19 -40.47
N ARG A 13 22.96 40.99 -41.40
CA ARG A 13 22.82 40.67 -42.83
C ARG A 13 24.20 40.51 -43.46
N LEU A 14 24.38 39.49 -44.31
CA LEU A 14 25.50 39.44 -45.25
C LEU A 14 24.99 39.44 -46.69
N HIS A 15 25.70 40.22 -47.49
CA HIS A 15 25.35 40.73 -48.81
C HIS A 15 25.26 39.67 -49.91
N ILE A 16 24.18 39.79 -50.69
CA ILE A 16 24.06 39.26 -52.04
C ILE A 16 24.76 40.24 -52.98
N LEU A 17 25.67 39.77 -53.84
CA LEU A 17 26.02 40.47 -55.07
C LEU A 17 26.00 39.48 -56.26
N PRO A 18 25.47 39.93 -57.42
CA PRO A 18 25.14 39.07 -58.55
C PRO A 18 26.31 38.98 -59.55
N LEU A 19 26.41 37.87 -60.28
CA LEU A 19 27.27 37.83 -61.47
C LEU A 19 26.51 37.28 -62.69
N LEU A 20 26.39 38.21 -63.62
CA LEU A 20 26.01 38.24 -65.02
C LEU A 20 25.97 36.93 -65.85
N LEU A 21 24.96 36.96 -66.72
CA LEU A 21 24.75 36.19 -67.95
C LEU A 21 26.00 36.01 -68.82
N LEU A 22 26.12 34.82 -69.40
CA LEU A 22 26.69 34.62 -70.73
C LEU A 22 25.71 33.79 -71.56
N LEU A 23 25.06 34.45 -72.52
CA LEU A 23 24.34 33.83 -73.63
C LEU A 23 25.38 33.32 -74.64
N GLN A 24 25.31 32.04 -74.98
CA GLN A 24 25.71 31.55 -76.31
C GLN A 24 24.64 30.58 -76.81
N THR A 25 24.24 30.80 -78.06
CA THR A 25 23.12 30.16 -78.75
C THR A 25 23.55 28.95 -79.59
N LEU A 26 22.67 27.94 -79.57
CA LEU A 26 22.30 27.00 -80.65
C LEU A 26 23.38 26.05 -81.22
N GLU A 27 23.19 24.74 -81.04
CA GLU A 27 22.65 23.90 -82.12
C GLU A 27 22.18 22.51 -81.62
N ARG A 28 21.35 21.91 -82.46
CA ARG A 28 20.41 20.82 -82.22
C ARG A 28 21.09 19.49 -81.89
N GLY A 29 20.58 18.84 -80.84
CA GLY A 29 20.60 17.39 -80.70
C GLY A 29 19.25 16.95 -80.16
N LEU A 30 18.39 16.39 -81.02
CA LEU A 30 17.19 15.67 -80.60
C LEU A 30 17.64 14.44 -79.80
N GLY A 31 17.67 14.57 -78.47
CA GLY A 31 17.79 13.49 -77.52
C GLY A 31 16.54 13.46 -76.66
N ARG A 32 15.73 12.39 -76.81
CA ARG A 32 14.45 12.15 -76.14
C ARG A 32 14.39 12.66 -74.70
N ALA A 33 13.50 13.63 -74.45
CA ALA A 33 12.92 13.78 -73.12
C ALA A 33 12.10 12.51 -72.84
N SER A 34 12.53 11.72 -71.86
CA SER A 34 11.74 10.61 -71.34
C SER A 34 10.64 11.20 -70.44
N PRO A 35 9.36 10.89 -70.66
CA PRO A 35 8.29 11.30 -69.76
C PRO A 35 8.20 10.26 -68.65
N SER A 36 8.66 10.56 -67.44
CA SER A 36 8.35 9.74 -66.27
C SER A 36 7.64 10.56 -65.22
N GLY A 37 6.45 11.04 -65.56
CA GLY A 37 5.42 11.44 -64.59
C GLY A 37 4.70 10.22 -64.01
N ALA A 38 5.45 9.18 -63.64
CA ALA A 38 4.89 8.10 -62.83
C ALA A 38 4.71 8.62 -61.40
N PRO A 39 3.63 8.28 -60.69
CA PRO A 39 3.50 8.62 -59.28
C PRO A 39 4.70 8.06 -58.52
N LEU A 40 5.35 8.89 -57.71
CA LEU A 40 6.41 8.44 -56.82
C LEU A 40 5.85 7.35 -55.89
N GLU A 41 6.54 6.20 -55.82
CA GLU A 41 6.15 5.07 -54.99
C GLU A 41 6.18 5.45 -53.50
N ASP A 42 5.19 5.01 -52.71
CA ASP A 42 5.21 5.20 -51.25
C ASP A 42 5.93 4.03 -50.56
N VAL A 43 6.13 4.14 -49.24
CA VAL A 43 6.66 3.03 -48.43
C VAL A 43 5.75 1.80 -48.54
N VAL A 44 6.33 0.64 -48.84
CA VAL A 44 5.61 -0.64 -48.76
C VAL A 44 5.72 -1.19 -47.34
N ILE A 45 4.57 -1.50 -46.74
CA ILE A 45 4.47 -2.00 -45.36
C ILE A 45 4.01 -3.46 -45.39
N GLU A 46 4.92 -4.38 -45.10
CA GLU A 46 4.64 -5.81 -45.01
C GLU A 46 4.54 -6.23 -43.55
N ARG A 47 3.32 -6.36 -43.05
CA ARG A 47 3.05 -6.82 -41.67
C ARG A 47 3.06 -8.34 -41.64
N TYR A 48 4.09 -8.93 -41.03
CA TYR A 48 4.23 -10.40 -40.97
C TYR A 48 4.01 -10.97 -39.57
N HIS A 49 3.98 -10.13 -38.52
CA HIS A 49 3.55 -10.53 -37.19
C HIS A 49 2.71 -9.43 -36.56
N ILE A 50 1.41 -9.66 -36.41
CA ILE A 50 0.47 -8.73 -35.77
C ILE A 50 0.05 -9.33 -34.42
N PRO A 51 0.23 -8.59 -33.30
CA PRO A 51 -0.18 -9.08 -31.99
C PRO A 51 -1.71 -9.26 -31.94
N ARG A 52 -2.18 -10.22 -31.14
CA ARG A 52 -3.63 -10.49 -30.97
C ARG A 52 -4.39 -9.30 -30.40
N ALA A 53 -3.73 -8.48 -29.58
CA ALA A 53 -4.29 -7.28 -28.99
C ALA A 53 -3.47 -6.07 -29.43
N CYS A 54 -4.17 -5.03 -29.86
CA CYS A 54 -3.59 -3.74 -30.20
C CYS A 54 -4.43 -2.64 -29.53
N PRO A 55 -4.21 -2.40 -28.23
CA PRO A 55 -4.99 -1.39 -27.49
C PRO A 55 -4.72 0.04 -28.00
N ARG A 56 -3.56 0.25 -28.64
CA ARG A 56 -3.16 1.51 -29.25
C ARG A 56 -2.31 1.23 -30.48
N GLU A 57 -2.59 1.96 -31.55
CA GLU A 57 -1.73 2.07 -32.73
C GLU A 57 -0.94 3.38 -32.68
N VAL A 58 0.31 3.36 -33.15
CA VAL A 58 1.16 4.55 -33.28
C VAL A 58 0.47 5.64 -34.09
N GLN A 59 0.31 6.81 -33.49
CA GLN A 59 -0.17 8.04 -34.13
C GLN A 59 0.95 9.08 -34.29
N MET A 60 0.65 10.12 -35.09
CA MET A 60 1.57 11.24 -35.27
C MET A 60 1.80 11.94 -33.93
N GLY A 61 3.06 12.19 -33.57
CA GLY A 61 3.43 12.82 -32.31
C GLY A 61 3.61 11.83 -31.15
N ASP A 62 3.35 10.54 -31.35
CA ASP A 62 3.66 9.52 -30.35
C ASP A 62 5.16 9.29 -30.23
N PHE A 63 5.60 9.10 -28.99
CA PHE A 63 6.91 8.56 -28.67
C PHE A 63 6.86 7.04 -28.80
N VAL A 64 7.81 6.49 -29.54
CA VAL A 64 7.94 5.04 -29.73
C VAL A 64 9.29 4.55 -29.28
N ARG A 65 9.34 3.29 -28.85
CA ARG A 65 10.59 2.54 -28.69
C ARG A 65 10.56 1.32 -29.59
N TYR A 66 11.59 1.13 -30.41
CA TYR A 66 11.65 0.00 -31.35
C TYR A 66 13.08 -0.49 -31.59
N HIS A 67 13.16 -1.75 -32.03
CA HIS A 67 14.37 -2.31 -32.64
C HIS A 67 14.16 -2.46 -34.15
N TYR A 68 15.26 -2.38 -34.89
CA TYR A 68 15.29 -2.65 -36.33
C TYR A 68 16.59 -3.33 -36.78
N ASN A 69 16.50 -3.98 -37.94
CA ASN A 69 17.60 -4.34 -38.83
C ASN A 69 17.40 -3.67 -40.19
N GLY A 70 18.42 -2.97 -40.69
CA GLY A 70 18.43 -2.31 -41.98
C GLY A 70 19.32 -3.05 -42.98
N THR A 71 18.75 -3.47 -44.11
CA THR A 71 19.45 -4.20 -45.18
C THR A 71 19.16 -3.59 -46.56
N PHE A 72 20.03 -3.91 -47.52
CA PHE A 72 19.74 -3.71 -48.94
C PHE A 72 18.94 -4.89 -49.52
N GLU A 73 18.56 -4.81 -50.79
CA GLU A 73 17.81 -5.85 -51.51
C GLU A 73 18.54 -7.20 -51.54
N ASP A 74 19.89 -7.17 -51.61
CA ASP A 74 20.74 -8.36 -51.57
C ASP A 74 20.87 -8.98 -50.15
N GLY A 75 20.18 -8.41 -49.16
CA GLY A 75 20.23 -8.81 -47.75
C GLY A 75 21.46 -8.31 -47.00
N LYS A 76 22.37 -7.57 -47.63
CA LYS A 76 23.53 -7.00 -46.94
C LYS A 76 23.07 -5.96 -45.93
N LYS A 77 23.38 -6.22 -44.66
CA LYS A 77 23.11 -5.31 -43.54
C LYS A 77 23.96 -4.05 -43.64
N PHE A 78 23.34 -2.88 -43.55
CA PHE A 78 24.02 -1.59 -43.41
C PHE A 78 23.94 -1.05 -41.98
N ASP A 79 22.89 -1.40 -41.23
CA ASP A 79 22.74 -0.93 -39.85
C ASP A 79 21.79 -1.82 -39.02
N SER A 80 21.97 -1.83 -37.70
CA SER A 80 21.07 -2.50 -36.76
C SER A 80 21.13 -1.89 -35.37
N SER A 81 19.96 -1.74 -34.76
CA SER A 81 19.86 -1.37 -33.35
C SER A 81 20.43 -2.43 -32.39
N TYR A 82 20.43 -3.71 -32.79
CA TYR A 82 20.96 -4.80 -31.97
C TYR A 82 22.49 -4.76 -31.92
N ASP A 83 23.15 -4.44 -33.03
CA ASP A 83 24.61 -4.33 -33.10
C ASP A 83 25.15 -3.24 -32.17
N ARG A 84 24.36 -2.18 -31.95
CA ARG A 84 24.70 -1.08 -31.05
C ARG A 84 24.23 -1.29 -29.61
N SER A 85 23.55 -2.40 -29.33
CA SER A 85 22.92 -2.69 -28.03
C SER A 85 22.06 -1.54 -27.48
N THR A 86 21.48 -0.74 -28.39
CA THR A 86 20.64 0.40 -28.03
C THR A 86 19.44 0.49 -28.97
N LEU A 87 18.25 0.56 -28.38
CA LEU A 87 17.00 0.74 -29.11
C LEU A 87 16.87 2.19 -29.59
N VAL A 88 15.93 2.41 -30.52
CA VAL A 88 15.57 3.77 -30.93
C VAL A 88 14.40 4.25 -30.08
N ALA A 89 14.53 5.43 -29.49
CA ALA A 89 13.46 6.14 -28.78
C ALA A 89 13.25 7.51 -29.43
N ILE A 90 12.09 7.73 -30.07
CA ILE A 90 11.87 8.94 -30.87
C ILE A 90 10.38 9.25 -31.06
N ILE A 91 10.07 10.49 -31.45
CA ILE A 91 8.72 10.91 -31.83
C ILE A 91 8.49 10.58 -33.32
N VAL A 92 7.38 9.91 -33.64
CA VAL A 92 7.02 9.52 -35.02
C VAL A 92 6.21 10.62 -35.71
N GLY A 93 6.47 10.81 -37.00
CA GLY A 93 5.64 11.65 -37.87
C GLY A 93 5.93 13.15 -37.77
N VAL A 94 7.06 13.52 -37.18
CA VAL A 94 7.50 14.92 -36.98
C VAL A 94 8.77 15.27 -37.77
N GLY A 95 9.21 14.40 -38.69
CA GLY A 95 10.37 14.64 -39.55
C GLY A 95 11.71 14.43 -38.86
N ARG A 96 11.76 13.60 -37.81
CA ARG A 96 13.01 13.25 -37.10
C ARG A 96 13.65 11.95 -37.59
N LEU A 97 12.92 11.17 -38.39
CA LEU A 97 13.41 9.99 -39.09
C LEU A 97 13.43 10.28 -40.60
N ILE A 98 14.06 9.39 -41.37
CA ILE A 98 13.82 9.37 -42.83
C ILE A 98 12.32 9.22 -43.09
N THR A 99 11.80 9.90 -44.12
CA THR A 99 10.35 10.01 -44.35
C THR A 99 9.67 8.64 -44.45
N GLY A 100 10.33 7.65 -45.05
CA GLY A 100 9.79 6.29 -45.15
C GLY A 100 9.64 5.58 -43.81
N MET A 101 10.51 5.86 -42.83
CA MET A 101 10.38 5.32 -41.47
C MET A 101 9.26 6.03 -40.70
N ASP A 102 9.19 7.35 -40.79
CA ASP A 102 8.10 8.13 -40.18
C ASP A 102 6.73 7.64 -40.67
N ARG A 103 6.58 7.41 -41.97
CA ARG A 103 5.34 6.85 -42.55
C ARG A 103 5.16 5.37 -42.19
N GLY A 104 6.23 4.59 -42.27
CA GLY A 104 6.20 3.14 -42.09
C GLY A 104 5.94 2.70 -40.65
N LEU A 105 6.20 3.53 -39.64
CA LEU A 105 5.91 3.24 -38.23
C LEU A 105 4.47 3.57 -37.82
N MET A 106 3.76 4.40 -38.60
CA MET A 106 2.36 4.74 -38.32
C MET A 106 1.48 3.48 -38.31
N GLY A 107 0.47 3.45 -37.44
CA GLY A 107 -0.44 2.30 -37.33
C GLY A 107 0.21 1.04 -36.74
N MET A 108 1.38 1.16 -36.08
CA MET A 108 2.06 0.02 -35.46
C MET A 108 1.56 -0.29 -34.06
N CYS A 109 1.39 -1.57 -33.79
CA CYS A 109 1.05 -2.08 -32.47
C CYS A 109 2.30 -2.53 -31.73
N VAL A 110 2.32 -2.41 -30.41
CA VAL A 110 3.42 -2.97 -29.59
C VAL A 110 3.48 -4.49 -29.79
N ASN A 111 4.68 -5.05 -29.88
CA ASN A 111 4.98 -6.43 -30.29
C ASN A 111 4.70 -6.77 -31.77
N GLU A 112 4.22 -5.83 -32.58
CA GLU A 112 4.13 -6.04 -34.03
C GLU A 112 5.54 -6.16 -34.64
N ARG A 113 5.67 -7.00 -35.67
CA ARG A 113 6.83 -7.00 -36.55
C ARG A 113 6.40 -6.76 -37.99
N ARG A 114 7.08 -5.84 -38.65
CA ARG A 114 6.82 -5.47 -40.03
C ARG A 114 8.12 -5.21 -40.78
N ARG A 115 8.07 -5.43 -42.09
CA ARG A 115 9.11 -5.00 -43.02
C ARG A 115 8.66 -3.74 -43.73
N LEU A 116 9.55 -2.75 -43.77
CA LEU A 116 9.36 -1.50 -44.50
C LEU A 116 10.30 -1.50 -45.70
N ILE A 117 9.76 -1.36 -46.90
CA ILE A 117 10.53 -1.17 -48.13
C ILE A 117 10.42 0.30 -48.50
N ILE A 118 11.52 1.02 -48.32
CA ILE A 118 11.59 2.47 -48.44
C ILE A 118 12.28 2.82 -49.76
N PRO A 119 11.56 3.41 -50.73
CA PRO A 119 12.16 3.83 -51.97
C PRO A 119 13.13 5.01 -51.74
N PRO A 120 14.11 5.24 -52.63
CA PRO A 120 15.22 6.15 -52.35
C PRO A 120 14.79 7.57 -51.97
N HIS A 121 13.76 8.12 -52.62
CA HIS A 121 13.27 9.47 -52.39
C HIS A 121 12.58 9.66 -51.01
N LEU A 122 12.24 8.57 -50.30
CA LEU A 122 11.77 8.58 -48.91
C LEU A 122 12.87 8.16 -47.90
N GLY A 123 14.07 7.81 -48.40
CA GLY A 123 15.26 7.45 -47.65
C GLY A 123 16.36 8.51 -47.76
N TYR A 124 17.46 8.17 -48.44
CA TYR A 124 18.63 9.04 -48.62
C TYR A 124 18.79 9.63 -50.04
N GLY A 125 17.82 9.38 -50.92
CA GLY A 125 17.74 9.94 -52.27
C GLY A 125 18.92 9.57 -53.18
N SER A 126 19.13 10.40 -54.20
CA SER A 126 20.19 10.24 -55.20
C SER A 126 21.59 10.61 -54.69
N ILE A 127 21.71 11.05 -53.43
CA ILE A 127 23.00 11.37 -52.81
C ILE A 127 23.51 10.17 -51.99
N GLY A 128 22.61 9.41 -51.37
CA GLY A 128 22.97 8.38 -50.40
C GLY A 128 23.49 8.97 -49.08
N LEU A 129 24.21 8.17 -48.30
CA LEU A 129 24.76 8.57 -47.00
C LEU A 129 26.21 8.12 -46.85
N ALA A 130 27.15 9.06 -46.96
CA ALA A 130 28.56 8.94 -46.55
C ALA A 130 29.25 7.62 -46.95
N GLY A 131 28.93 7.05 -48.12
CA GLY A 131 29.46 5.77 -48.59
C GLY A 131 28.93 4.52 -47.85
N LEU A 132 28.14 4.68 -46.79
CA LEU A 132 27.42 3.61 -46.10
C LEU A 132 26.17 3.21 -46.88
N ILE A 133 25.40 4.20 -47.33
CA ILE A 133 24.21 4.01 -48.17
C ILE A 133 24.51 4.53 -49.57
N PRO A 134 24.43 3.70 -50.62
CA PRO A 134 24.61 4.13 -52.00
C PRO A 134 23.51 5.12 -52.46
N PRO A 135 23.80 5.97 -53.47
CA PRO A 135 22.79 6.70 -54.23
C PRO A 135 21.66 5.80 -54.74
N ASP A 136 20.43 6.31 -54.71
CA ASP A 136 19.25 5.65 -55.27
C ASP A 136 18.99 4.23 -54.72
N ALA A 137 19.46 3.97 -53.49
CA ALA A 137 19.27 2.69 -52.81
C ALA A 137 17.88 2.57 -52.18
N THR A 138 17.17 1.48 -52.49
CA THR A 138 15.98 1.04 -51.75
C THR A 138 16.43 0.39 -50.44
N LEU A 139 15.78 0.77 -49.34
CA LEU A 139 16.13 0.31 -48.00
C LEU A 139 15.06 -0.63 -47.46
N TYR A 140 15.51 -1.71 -46.80
CA TYR A 140 14.63 -2.69 -46.18
C TYR A 140 14.85 -2.63 -44.67
N PHE A 141 13.80 -2.32 -43.92
CA PHE A 141 13.84 -2.30 -42.46
C PHE A 141 12.90 -3.36 -41.89
N ASP A 142 13.46 -4.35 -41.20
CA ASP A 142 12.69 -5.26 -40.35
C ASP A 142 12.59 -4.65 -38.95
N VAL A 143 11.39 -4.28 -38.52
CA VAL A 143 11.12 -3.47 -37.31
C VAL A 143 10.28 -4.26 -36.32
N VAL A 144 10.56 -4.11 -35.02
CA VAL A 144 9.70 -4.54 -33.91
C VAL A 144 9.45 -3.39 -32.94
N LEU A 145 8.18 -3.09 -32.67
CA LEU A 145 7.77 -2.04 -31.74
C LEU A 145 7.69 -2.60 -30.32
N LEU A 146 8.27 -1.88 -29.36
CA LEU A 146 8.34 -2.28 -27.95
C LEU A 146 7.49 -1.38 -27.05
N ASP A 147 7.31 -0.12 -27.43
CA ASP A 147 6.65 0.87 -26.58
C ASP A 147 6.02 1.99 -27.41
N VAL A 148 4.94 2.58 -26.90
CA VAL A 148 4.24 3.72 -27.49
C VAL A 148 3.52 4.54 -26.40
N TRP A 149 3.74 5.86 -26.39
CA TRP A 149 3.06 6.79 -25.48
C TRP A 149 3.07 8.23 -26.01
N ASN A 150 2.28 9.09 -25.38
CA ASN A 150 2.21 10.52 -25.65
C ASN A 150 2.31 11.34 -24.35
N LYS A 151 2.81 12.57 -24.44
CA LYS A 151 2.91 13.51 -23.30
C LYS A 151 1.57 13.85 -22.66
N GLU A 152 0.47 13.70 -23.42
CA GLU A 152 -0.89 13.92 -22.93
C GLU A 152 -1.49 12.67 -22.26
N ASP A 153 -0.82 11.52 -22.32
CA ASP A 153 -1.30 10.30 -21.71
C ASP A 153 -1.37 10.47 -20.18
N THR A 154 -2.49 10.05 -19.60
CA THR A 154 -2.65 9.96 -18.15
C THR A 154 -2.50 8.51 -17.69
N VAL A 155 -2.46 8.30 -16.37
CA VAL A 155 -2.58 6.94 -15.82
C VAL A 155 -3.89 6.31 -16.29
N GLN A 156 -3.82 5.07 -16.76
CA GLN A 156 -5.00 4.26 -17.05
C GLN A 156 -5.13 3.17 -15.99
N SER A 157 -6.32 3.03 -15.43
CA SER A 157 -6.62 2.00 -14.41
C SER A 157 -7.79 1.15 -14.91
N THR A 158 -7.51 -0.12 -15.17
CA THR A 158 -8.50 -1.11 -15.61
C THR A 158 -8.74 -2.09 -14.48
N ILE A 159 -9.98 -2.17 -13.99
CA ILE A 159 -10.36 -3.12 -12.95
C ILE A 159 -10.51 -4.50 -13.57
N LEU A 160 -9.67 -5.44 -13.13
CA LEU A 160 -9.67 -6.83 -13.60
C LEU A 160 -10.65 -7.69 -12.78
N LEU A 161 -10.75 -7.41 -11.49
CA LEU A 161 -11.67 -8.08 -10.56
C LEU A 161 -12.10 -7.09 -9.49
N ARG A 162 -13.41 -6.84 -9.38
CA ARG A 162 -14.01 -6.09 -8.28
C ARG A 162 -14.72 -7.05 -7.31
N PRO A 163 -14.35 -7.07 -6.03
CA PRO A 163 -15.07 -7.82 -5.02
C PRO A 163 -16.52 -7.33 -4.88
N PRO A 164 -17.48 -8.24 -4.57
CA PRO A 164 -18.89 -7.88 -4.47
C PRO A 164 -19.18 -6.91 -3.31
N TYR A 165 -18.31 -6.90 -2.30
CA TYR A 165 -18.40 -6.00 -1.14
C TYR A 165 -17.24 -5.01 -1.18
N CYS A 166 -17.56 -3.71 -1.23
CA CYS A 166 -16.59 -2.62 -1.22
C CYS A 166 -17.17 -1.41 -0.47
N PRO A 167 -17.21 -1.46 0.88
CA PRO A 167 -17.79 -0.41 1.69
C PRO A 167 -16.92 0.85 1.72
N ARG A 168 -15.62 0.69 1.51
CA ARG A 168 -14.62 1.75 1.48
C ARG A 168 -13.68 1.51 0.31
N MET A 169 -13.17 2.60 -0.23
CA MET A 169 -12.13 2.61 -1.26
C MET A 169 -10.90 3.36 -0.76
N VAL A 170 -9.72 3.02 -1.30
CA VAL A 170 -8.45 3.70 -1.03
C VAL A 170 -8.58 5.20 -1.30
N ARG A 171 -8.14 6.00 -0.33
CA ARG A 171 -8.07 7.46 -0.38
C ARG A 171 -6.64 7.95 -0.15
N ASN A 172 -6.43 9.24 -0.41
CA ASN A 172 -5.17 9.90 -0.08
C ASN A 172 -4.84 9.72 1.41
N SER A 173 -3.57 9.46 1.72
CA SER A 173 -3.03 9.15 3.05
C SER A 173 -3.41 7.79 3.63
N ASP A 174 -4.16 6.96 2.91
CA ASP A 174 -4.32 5.56 3.33
C ASP A 174 -3.00 4.81 3.17
N PHE A 175 -2.66 4.01 4.17
CA PHE A 175 -1.63 3.00 4.09
C PHE A 175 -2.21 1.75 3.44
N VAL A 176 -1.65 1.35 2.30
CA VAL A 176 -2.14 0.25 1.47
C VAL A 176 -1.11 -0.86 1.42
N ARG A 177 -1.58 -2.11 1.61
CA ARG A 177 -0.79 -3.32 1.36
C ARG A 177 -1.30 -4.00 0.11
N TYR A 178 -0.41 -4.21 -0.84
CA TYR A 178 -0.78 -4.84 -2.11
C TYR A 178 0.34 -5.71 -2.65
N HIS A 179 -0.06 -6.73 -3.40
CA HIS A 179 0.85 -7.41 -4.30
C HIS A 179 0.79 -6.79 -5.68
N TYR A 180 1.89 -6.86 -6.42
CA TYR A 180 1.95 -6.51 -7.82
C TYR A 180 2.89 -7.41 -8.62
N ASN A 181 2.64 -7.45 -9.94
CA ASN A 181 3.58 -7.83 -10.99
C ASN A 181 3.80 -6.62 -11.90
N GLY A 182 5.06 -6.27 -12.18
CA GLY A 182 5.46 -5.16 -13.02
C GLY A 182 6.05 -5.62 -14.35
N THR A 183 5.50 -5.14 -15.45
CA THR A 183 5.99 -5.41 -16.81
C THR A 183 6.12 -4.14 -17.64
N LEU A 184 6.99 -4.15 -18.65
CA LEU A 184 6.96 -3.17 -19.73
C LEU A 184 5.74 -3.40 -20.64
N LEU A 185 5.45 -2.46 -21.53
CA LEU A 185 4.32 -2.53 -22.47
C LEU A 185 4.40 -3.73 -23.43
N ASP A 186 5.61 -4.19 -23.75
CA ASP A 186 5.85 -5.40 -24.55
C ASP A 186 5.63 -6.71 -23.77
N GLY A 187 5.43 -6.65 -22.46
CA GLY A 187 5.24 -7.80 -21.56
C GLY A 187 6.50 -8.26 -20.85
N THR A 188 7.66 -7.64 -21.09
CA THR A 188 8.90 -7.95 -20.38
C THR A 188 8.76 -7.64 -18.89
N ALA A 189 8.90 -8.66 -18.03
CA ALA A 189 8.80 -8.48 -16.58
C ALA A 189 10.05 -7.78 -16.01
N PHE A 190 9.85 -6.78 -15.15
CA PHE A 190 10.96 -6.12 -14.45
C PHE A 190 10.96 -6.39 -12.94
N ASP A 191 9.79 -6.54 -12.31
CA ASP A 191 9.70 -6.82 -10.87
C ASP A 191 8.39 -7.52 -10.45
N SER A 192 8.40 -8.18 -9.29
CA SER A 192 7.21 -8.77 -8.69
C SER A 192 7.34 -8.86 -7.17
N SER A 193 6.32 -8.39 -6.45
CA SER A 193 6.23 -8.57 -4.99
C SER A 193 6.11 -10.05 -4.58
N TYR A 194 5.49 -10.90 -5.41
CA TYR A 194 5.32 -12.33 -5.13
C TYR A 194 6.66 -13.06 -5.06
N SER A 195 7.65 -12.63 -5.85
CA SER A 195 9.00 -13.21 -5.83
C SER A 195 9.71 -13.07 -4.49
N ARG A 196 9.28 -12.09 -3.66
CA ARG A 196 9.84 -11.82 -2.34
C ARG A 196 8.96 -12.30 -1.18
N ASN A 197 7.82 -12.91 -1.49
CA ASN A 197 6.85 -13.43 -0.52
C ASN A 197 6.40 -12.41 0.55
N HIS A 198 6.30 -11.12 0.18
CA HIS A 198 5.71 -10.08 1.02
C HIS A 198 5.02 -9.03 0.17
N THR A 199 4.03 -8.34 0.75
CA THR A 199 3.32 -7.24 0.11
C THR A 199 4.22 -6.02 -0.02
N TYR A 200 3.94 -5.17 -1.01
CA TYR A 200 4.44 -3.81 -1.02
C TYR A 200 3.50 -2.94 -0.17
N ASN A 201 4.07 -2.19 0.75
CA ASN A 201 3.34 -1.42 1.74
C ASN A 201 3.73 0.05 1.63
N THR A 202 2.77 0.94 1.49
CA THR A 202 3.05 2.38 1.31
C THR A 202 1.84 3.24 1.62
N TYR A 203 2.08 4.54 1.82
CA TYR A 203 1.01 5.53 1.91
C TYR A 203 0.70 6.08 0.52
N VAL A 204 -0.56 6.04 0.12
CA VAL A 204 -1.02 6.53 -1.17
C VAL A 204 -1.17 8.05 -1.16
N GLY A 205 -0.63 8.70 -2.18
CA GLY A 205 -0.75 10.15 -2.42
C GLY A 205 0.18 11.01 -1.57
N GLN A 206 1.18 10.38 -0.93
CA GLN A 206 2.21 11.04 -0.13
C GLN A 206 3.56 11.16 -0.88
N GLY A 207 3.64 10.68 -2.13
CA GLY A 207 4.87 10.78 -2.94
C GLY A 207 5.96 9.77 -2.56
N TYR A 208 5.63 8.72 -1.81
CA TYR A 208 6.57 7.62 -1.49
C TYR A 208 6.79 6.65 -2.65
N ILE A 209 5.87 6.63 -3.61
CA ILE A 209 5.96 5.83 -4.84
C ILE A 209 5.83 6.74 -6.07
N ILE A 210 6.06 6.18 -7.26
CA ILE A 210 5.90 6.94 -8.50
C ILE A 210 4.49 7.54 -8.62
N PRO A 211 4.35 8.78 -9.14
CA PRO A 211 3.06 9.49 -9.19
C PRO A 211 1.94 8.68 -9.84
N GLY A 212 2.27 7.87 -10.85
CA GLY A 212 1.30 7.07 -11.55
C GLY A 212 0.67 5.95 -10.71
N MET A 213 1.45 5.37 -9.78
CA MET A 213 0.92 4.38 -8.85
C MET A 213 0.10 5.03 -7.74
N ASP A 214 0.53 6.21 -7.25
CA ASP A 214 -0.26 7.01 -6.31
C ASP A 214 -1.64 7.35 -6.88
N GLN A 215 -1.74 7.67 -8.17
CA GLN A 215 -3.02 7.90 -8.85
C GLN A 215 -3.77 6.59 -9.12
N GLY A 216 -3.07 5.55 -9.58
CA GLY A 216 -3.69 4.29 -10.01
C GLY A 216 -4.24 3.43 -8.87
N LEU A 217 -3.73 3.57 -7.65
CA LEU A 217 -4.21 2.86 -6.45
C LEU A 217 -5.46 3.51 -5.84
N GLN A 218 -5.70 4.81 -6.07
CA GLN A 218 -6.89 5.49 -5.54
C GLN A 218 -8.17 4.85 -6.05
N GLY A 219 -9.19 4.80 -5.18
CA GLY A 219 -10.47 4.20 -5.53
C GLY A 219 -10.45 2.66 -5.58
N ALA A 220 -9.40 1.99 -5.06
CA ALA A 220 -9.35 0.53 -4.98
C ALA A 220 -10.11 -0.03 -3.78
N CYS A 221 -10.79 -1.15 -4.00
CA CYS A 221 -11.41 -1.93 -2.95
C CYS A 221 -10.42 -2.94 -2.35
N ILE A 222 -10.64 -3.34 -1.11
CA ILE A 222 -9.98 -4.50 -0.49
C ILE A 222 -10.29 -5.74 -1.32
N GLY A 223 -9.27 -6.54 -1.66
CA GLY A 223 -9.38 -7.72 -2.53
C GLY A 223 -9.46 -7.43 -4.03
N GLU A 224 -9.43 -6.16 -4.44
CA GLU A 224 -9.51 -5.79 -5.86
C GLU A 224 -8.24 -6.18 -6.63
N ARG A 225 -8.42 -6.66 -7.86
CA ARG A 225 -7.33 -6.75 -8.84
C ARG A 225 -7.52 -5.72 -9.94
N ARG A 226 -6.49 -4.96 -10.24
CA ARG A 226 -6.50 -3.94 -11.30
C ARG A 226 -5.18 -3.88 -12.04
N ARG A 227 -5.24 -3.46 -13.30
CA ARG A 227 -4.10 -3.12 -14.13
C ARG A 227 -3.93 -1.62 -14.16
N ILE A 228 -2.76 -1.13 -13.79
CA ILE A 228 -2.39 0.27 -13.84
C ILE A 228 -1.33 0.45 -14.93
N THR A 229 -1.62 1.22 -15.96
CA THR A 229 -0.68 1.59 -17.02
C THR A 229 -0.20 3.01 -16.77
N VAL A 230 1.11 3.17 -16.62
CA VAL A 230 1.75 4.42 -16.20
C VAL A 230 2.68 4.92 -17.32
N PRO A 231 2.41 6.11 -17.89
CA PRO A 231 3.31 6.72 -18.86
C PRO A 231 4.60 7.21 -18.20
N PRO A 232 5.71 7.38 -18.95
CA PRO A 232 7.02 7.60 -18.35
C PRO A 232 7.11 8.86 -17.48
N HIS A 233 6.42 9.94 -17.87
CA HIS A 233 6.43 11.20 -17.13
C HIS A 233 5.69 11.13 -15.78
N LEU A 234 4.97 10.05 -15.50
CA LEU A 234 4.38 9.70 -14.20
C LEU A 234 5.07 8.49 -13.54
N ALA A 235 6.16 8.00 -14.14
CA ALA A 235 7.00 6.90 -13.66
C ALA A 235 8.45 7.38 -13.46
N TYR A 236 9.42 6.82 -14.22
CA TYR A 236 10.85 7.11 -14.10
C TYR A 236 11.41 8.02 -15.22
N GLY A 237 10.53 8.66 -15.98
CA GLY A 237 10.89 9.68 -16.96
C GLY A 237 11.77 9.20 -18.11
N GLU A 238 12.49 10.14 -18.72
CA GLU A 238 13.35 9.88 -19.88
C GLU A 238 14.60 9.05 -19.55
N ASN A 239 15.00 9.02 -18.27
CA ASN A 239 16.22 8.33 -17.84
C ASN A 239 15.97 6.87 -17.41
N GLY A 240 14.75 6.53 -16.98
CA GLY A 240 14.46 5.20 -16.45
C GLY A 240 15.07 4.99 -15.06
N THR A 241 15.21 3.73 -14.63
CA THR A 241 15.85 3.38 -13.36
C THR A 241 16.43 1.97 -13.36
N GLY A 242 17.64 1.84 -12.80
CA GLY A 242 18.40 0.59 -12.77
C GLY A 242 18.59 -0.03 -14.17
N ASP A 243 18.82 -1.34 -14.22
CA ASP A 243 19.12 -2.04 -15.47
C ASP A 243 17.87 -2.59 -16.17
N LYS A 244 16.72 -2.63 -15.46
CA LYS A 244 15.50 -3.29 -15.94
C LYS A 244 14.44 -2.34 -16.49
N ILE A 245 14.45 -1.07 -16.05
CA ILE A 245 13.47 -0.07 -16.48
C ILE A 245 14.20 0.96 -17.34
N PRO A 246 14.12 0.83 -18.67
CA PRO A 246 14.77 1.77 -19.57
C PRO A 246 14.07 3.14 -19.56
N GLY A 247 14.79 4.14 -20.06
CA GLY A 247 14.27 5.48 -20.26
C GLY A 247 13.04 5.53 -21.17
N SER A 248 12.11 6.42 -20.86
CA SER A 248 10.87 6.63 -21.60
C SER A 248 9.99 5.37 -21.72
N ALA A 249 10.06 4.46 -20.74
CA ALA A 249 9.28 3.23 -20.73
C ALA A 249 7.89 3.40 -20.11
N VAL A 250 6.86 2.90 -20.79
CA VAL A 250 5.53 2.72 -20.19
C VAL A 250 5.57 1.49 -19.28
N LEU A 251 5.05 1.64 -18.07
CA LEU A 251 4.99 0.58 -17.08
C LEU A 251 3.57 0.06 -16.92
N ILE A 252 3.44 -1.26 -16.77
CA ILE A 252 2.19 -1.94 -16.44
C ILE A 252 2.36 -2.59 -15.07
N PHE A 253 1.43 -2.33 -14.17
CA PHE A 253 1.33 -2.98 -12.88
C PHE A 253 0.00 -3.72 -12.77
N ASP A 254 0.06 -5.04 -12.69
CA ASP A 254 -1.08 -5.85 -12.26
C ASP A 254 -1.05 -5.95 -10.74
N VAL A 255 -1.96 -5.23 -10.08
CA VAL A 255 -2.05 -5.07 -8.64
C VAL A 255 -3.16 -5.93 -8.05
N HIS A 256 -2.91 -6.50 -6.88
CA HIS A 256 -3.90 -7.14 -6.00
C HIS A 256 -3.85 -6.47 -4.63
N VAL A 257 -4.89 -5.69 -4.30
CA VAL A 257 -5.00 -4.98 -3.02
C VAL A 257 -5.41 -5.96 -1.93
N ILE A 258 -4.59 -6.08 -0.89
CA ILE A 258 -4.84 -7.02 0.21
C ILE A 258 -5.70 -6.36 1.27
N ASP A 259 -5.28 -5.19 1.76
CA ASP A 259 -6.06 -4.33 2.64
C ASP A 259 -5.47 -2.91 2.66
N PHE A 260 -6.15 -2.01 3.36
CA PHE A 260 -5.67 -0.67 3.65
C PHE A 260 -6.34 -0.10 4.89
N HIS A 261 -5.70 0.88 5.50
CA HIS A 261 -6.24 1.67 6.61
C HIS A 261 -5.69 3.09 6.57
N ASN A 262 -6.29 3.98 7.34
CA ASN A 262 -5.75 5.29 7.63
C ASN A 262 -5.22 5.29 9.07
N PRO A 263 -4.07 5.92 9.37
CA PRO A 263 -3.61 6.12 10.75
C PRO A 263 -4.60 6.87 11.65
N ALA A 264 -5.57 7.59 11.07
CA ALA A 264 -6.65 8.25 11.80
C ALA A 264 -7.93 7.40 11.94
N ASP A 265 -7.96 6.19 11.38
CA ASP A 265 -9.14 5.32 11.49
C ASP A 265 -9.35 4.87 12.95
N PRO A 266 -10.58 4.98 13.50
CA PRO A 266 -10.92 4.36 14.77
C PRO A 266 -11.11 2.84 14.60
N VAL A 267 -11.38 2.15 15.70
CA VAL A 267 -11.94 0.79 15.63
C VAL A 267 -13.35 0.88 15.05
N GLU A 268 -13.62 0.17 13.96
CA GLU A 268 -14.99 0.04 13.46
C GLU A 268 -15.71 -1.03 14.27
N ILE A 269 -16.85 -0.69 14.84
CA ILE A 269 -17.64 -1.59 15.70
C ILE A 269 -19.00 -1.81 15.05
N LYS A 270 -19.31 -3.07 14.74
CA LYS A 270 -20.61 -3.50 14.27
C LYS A 270 -21.20 -4.52 15.24
N THR A 271 -22.28 -4.14 15.94
CA THR A 271 -23.03 -5.09 16.77
C THR A 271 -23.75 -6.10 15.87
N LEU A 272 -23.41 -7.38 16.01
CA LEU A 272 -24.02 -8.48 15.28
C LEU A 272 -25.28 -8.98 15.98
N PHE A 273 -25.23 -9.01 17.32
CA PHE A 273 -26.34 -9.44 18.15
C PHE A 273 -26.26 -8.73 19.51
N ARG A 274 -27.40 -8.26 20.02
CA ARG A 274 -27.52 -7.65 21.34
C ARG A 274 -28.72 -8.26 22.07
N PRO A 275 -28.53 -8.89 23.24
CA PRO A 275 -29.64 -9.41 24.03
C PRO A 275 -30.61 -8.28 24.43
N PRO A 276 -31.92 -8.39 24.14
CA PRO A 276 -32.87 -7.30 24.40
C PRO A 276 -33.26 -7.16 25.89
N GLU A 277 -33.22 -8.24 26.68
CA GLU A 277 -33.74 -8.24 28.06
C GLU A 277 -32.65 -8.18 29.15
N SER A 278 -31.38 -8.47 28.81
CA SER A 278 -30.29 -8.63 29.79
C SER A 278 -29.17 -7.58 29.66
N CYS A 279 -29.42 -6.47 28.94
CA CYS A 279 -28.38 -5.52 28.54
C CYS A 279 -28.43 -4.17 29.28
N ASN A 280 -28.89 -4.17 30.53
CA ASN A 280 -28.92 -2.95 31.36
C ASN A 280 -27.53 -2.58 31.89
N GLU A 281 -26.65 -3.56 32.02
CA GLU A 281 -25.30 -3.38 32.53
C GLU A 281 -24.29 -3.77 31.45
N THR A 282 -23.31 -2.90 31.24
CA THR A 282 -22.30 -3.04 30.20
C THR A 282 -20.91 -3.01 30.79
N ALA A 283 -19.97 -3.68 30.16
CA ALA A 283 -18.56 -3.70 30.53
C ALA A 283 -17.96 -2.30 30.51
N LYS A 284 -17.29 -1.93 31.60
CA LYS A 284 -16.58 -0.67 31.82
C LYS A 284 -15.11 -0.93 32.10
N ILE A 285 -14.28 0.10 31.94
CA ILE A 285 -12.86 0.04 32.33
C ILE A 285 -12.78 -0.37 33.80
N GLY A 286 -11.93 -1.35 34.10
CA GLY A 286 -11.77 -1.97 35.41
C GLY A 286 -12.56 -3.27 35.59
N ASP A 287 -13.61 -3.52 34.82
CA ASP A 287 -14.38 -4.77 34.91
C ASP A 287 -13.53 -5.96 34.50
N PHE A 288 -13.74 -7.07 35.21
CA PHE A 288 -13.17 -8.35 34.82
C PHE A 288 -14.14 -9.07 33.90
N ILE A 289 -13.70 -9.38 32.68
CA ILE A 289 -14.55 -9.95 31.66
C ILE A 289 -13.97 -11.25 31.11
N ARG A 290 -14.88 -12.14 30.71
CA ARG A 290 -14.57 -13.34 29.92
C ARG A 290 -15.25 -13.24 28.58
N TYR A 291 -14.51 -13.49 27.51
CA TYR A 291 -15.03 -13.38 26.16
C TYR A 291 -14.46 -14.44 25.23
N HIS A 292 -15.23 -14.78 24.20
CA HIS A 292 -14.74 -15.53 23.06
C HIS A 292 -14.41 -14.60 21.90
N TYR A 293 -13.42 -14.97 21.09
CA TYR A 293 -13.10 -14.26 19.88
C TYR A 293 -12.65 -15.19 18.75
N ASN A 294 -12.95 -14.79 17.52
CA ASN A 294 -12.30 -15.27 16.31
C ASN A 294 -11.62 -14.09 15.63
N CYS A 295 -10.34 -14.25 15.28
CA CYS A 295 -9.53 -13.23 14.62
C CYS A 295 -9.12 -13.72 13.22
N SER A 296 -9.32 -12.87 12.22
CA SER A 296 -8.88 -13.11 10.83
C SER A 296 -8.32 -11.85 10.19
N LEU A 297 -7.68 -12.00 9.04
CA LEU A 297 -7.48 -10.91 8.09
C LEU A 297 -8.80 -10.59 7.37
N LEU A 298 -8.87 -9.43 6.72
CA LEU A 298 -10.07 -9.00 5.99
C LEU A 298 -10.38 -9.85 4.75
N ASP A 299 -9.41 -10.62 4.26
CA ASP A 299 -9.61 -11.61 3.19
C ASP A 299 -10.18 -12.95 3.69
N GLY A 300 -10.42 -13.08 5.01
CA GLY A 300 -10.93 -14.28 5.65
C GLY A 300 -9.85 -15.27 6.12
N THR A 301 -8.57 -14.98 5.92
CA THR A 301 -7.48 -15.80 6.45
C THR A 301 -7.56 -15.85 7.98
N ARG A 302 -7.88 -17.02 8.54
CA ARG A 302 -7.96 -17.25 9.99
C ARG A 302 -6.59 -17.07 10.63
N LEU A 303 -6.54 -16.31 11.73
CA LEU A 303 -5.34 -16.12 12.53
C LEU A 303 -5.43 -16.90 13.84
N PHE A 304 -6.28 -16.47 14.76
CA PHE A 304 -6.40 -17.02 16.12
C PHE A 304 -7.85 -17.11 16.56
N SER A 305 -8.18 -18.06 17.43
CA SER A 305 -9.47 -18.13 18.11
C SER A 305 -9.27 -18.42 19.59
N SER A 306 -10.13 -17.85 20.44
CA SER A 306 -10.21 -18.28 21.84
C SER A 306 -10.63 -19.76 21.98
N HIS A 307 -11.31 -20.33 20.99
CA HIS A 307 -11.70 -21.74 21.00
C HIS A 307 -10.53 -22.70 20.72
N ASP A 308 -9.35 -22.17 20.38
CA ASP A 308 -8.12 -22.97 20.32
C ASP A 308 -7.58 -23.31 21.73
N TYR A 309 -8.23 -22.79 22.79
CA TYR A 309 -7.88 -22.97 24.20
C TYR A 309 -9.06 -23.59 24.98
N GLU A 310 -8.77 -24.10 26.18
CA GLU A 310 -9.77 -24.79 27.02
C GLU A 310 -10.80 -23.86 27.67
N ALA A 311 -10.47 -22.58 27.81
CA ALA A 311 -11.28 -21.59 28.51
C ALA A 311 -11.44 -20.30 27.67
N PRO A 312 -12.52 -19.53 27.88
CA PRO A 312 -12.65 -18.21 27.30
C PRO A 312 -11.48 -17.29 27.73
N GLN A 313 -11.21 -16.28 26.93
CA GLN A 313 -10.16 -15.32 27.25
C GLN A 313 -10.62 -14.44 28.42
N GLU A 314 -9.75 -14.26 29.40
CA GLU A 314 -10.01 -13.45 30.60
C GLU A 314 -9.14 -12.20 30.61
N ILE A 315 -9.73 -11.03 30.88
CA ILE A 315 -9.02 -9.76 31.03
C ILE A 315 -9.70 -8.85 32.04
N THR A 316 -8.91 -7.94 32.64
CA THR A 316 -9.43 -6.71 33.24
C THR A 316 -9.43 -5.62 32.16
N LEU A 317 -10.60 -5.07 31.85
CA LEU A 317 -10.76 -4.11 30.76
C LEU A 317 -10.00 -2.81 31.06
N GLY A 318 -9.21 -2.31 30.10
CA GLY A 318 -8.35 -1.14 30.26
C GLY A 318 -7.02 -1.41 30.99
N ALA A 319 -6.71 -2.65 31.39
CA ALA A 319 -5.46 -2.99 32.04
C ALA A 319 -4.28 -3.22 31.07
N ASN A 320 -4.42 -2.85 29.79
CA ASN A 320 -3.42 -2.98 28.72
C ASN A 320 -2.88 -4.43 28.56
N LYS A 321 -3.73 -5.44 28.79
CA LYS A 321 -3.38 -6.85 28.61
C LYS A 321 -3.60 -7.38 27.20
N VAL A 322 -4.40 -6.68 26.40
CA VAL A 322 -4.69 -6.98 25.00
C VAL A 322 -4.38 -5.76 24.14
N ILE A 323 -4.44 -5.94 22.82
CA ILE A 323 -4.31 -4.82 21.88
C ILE A 323 -5.39 -3.75 22.15
N GLU A 324 -5.00 -2.49 22.01
CA GLU A 324 -5.85 -1.34 22.35
C GLU A 324 -7.20 -1.35 21.61
N GLY A 325 -7.20 -1.75 20.35
CA GLY A 325 -8.44 -1.79 19.57
C GLY A 325 -9.42 -2.88 20.01
N LEU A 326 -8.92 -4.00 20.53
CA LEU A 326 -9.77 -5.03 21.12
C LEU A 326 -10.35 -4.56 22.45
N ASP A 327 -9.54 -3.91 23.29
CA ASP A 327 -10.00 -3.30 24.54
C ASP A 327 -11.14 -2.31 24.28
N ARG A 328 -10.93 -1.36 23.34
CA ARG A 328 -11.96 -0.41 22.90
C ARG A 328 -13.21 -1.08 22.35
N GLY A 329 -13.05 -2.17 21.60
CA GLY A 329 -14.18 -2.91 21.01
C GLY A 329 -15.05 -3.65 22.03
N LEU A 330 -14.45 -4.10 23.13
CA LEU A 330 -15.12 -4.81 24.22
C LEU A 330 -15.85 -3.86 25.19
N GLN A 331 -15.41 -2.60 25.31
CA GLN A 331 -16.07 -1.59 26.13
C GLN A 331 -17.55 -1.38 25.72
N GLY A 332 -18.42 -1.30 26.73
CA GLY A 332 -19.85 -1.11 26.52
C GLY A 332 -20.60 -2.35 26.00
N MET A 333 -19.96 -3.52 25.90
CA MET A 333 -20.66 -4.79 25.62
C MET A 333 -21.45 -5.25 26.85
N CYS A 334 -22.62 -5.84 26.65
CA CYS A 334 -23.31 -6.61 27.68
C CYS A 334 -23.14 -8.11 27.47
N VAL A 335 -23.37 -8.89 28.53
CA VAL A 335 -23.20 -10.35 28.49
C VAL A 335 -24.13 -10.97 27.44
N GLY A 336 -23.58 -11.81 26.58
CA GLY A 336 -24.23 -12.42 25.42
C GLY A 336 -24.21 -11.55 24.16
N GLU A 337 -23.74 -10.30 24.22
CA GLU A 337 -23.58 -9.45 23.03
C GLU A 337 -22.48 -9.99 22.12
N ARG A 338 -22.71 -9.94 20.81
CA ARG A 338 -21.72 -10.28 19.78
C ARG A 338 -21.42 -9.07 18.91
N ARG A 339 -20.14 -8.81 18.67
CA ARG A 339 -19.66 -7.71 17.81
C ARG A 339 -18.68 -8.21 16.77
N GLN A 340 -18.67 -7.52 15.65
CA GLN A 340 -17.59 -7.55 14.69
C GLN A 340 -16.78 -6.25 14.86
N LEU A 341 -15.46 -6.38 14.96
CA LEU A 341 -14.52 -5.28 15.14
C LEU A 341 -13.52 -5.27 14.00
N ILE A 342 -13.33 -4.13 13.34
CA ILE A 342 -12.22 -3.92 12.40
C ILE A 342 -11.21 -3.03 13.09
N VAL A 343 -10.04 -3.61 13.39
CA VAL A 343 -8.99 -2.97 14.18
C VAL A 343 -7.81 -2.62 13.26
N PRO A 344 -7.51 -1.32 13.04
CA PRO A 344 -6.36 -0.90 12.27
C PRO A 344 -5.06 -1.21 13.01
N PRO A 345 -3.92 -1.39 12.31
CA PRO A 345 -2.67 -1.86 12.91
C PRO A 345 -2.11 -0.93 13.99
N HIS A 346 -2.32 0.39 13.91
CA HIS A 346 -1.87 1.32 14.94
C HIS A 346 -2.59 1.14 16.29
N LEU A 347 -3.75 0.45 16.30
CA LEU A 347 -4.47 0.00 17.51
C LEU A 347 -4.32 -1.52 17.73
N ALA A 348 -3.48 -2.20 16.94
CA ALA A 348 -3.20 -3.63 17.03
C ALA A 348 -1.69 -3.90 17.19
N HIS A 349 -1.06 -4.55 16.21
CA HIS A 349 0.35 -4.98 16.27
C HIS A 349 1.31 -4.07 15.47
N GLY A 350 0.83 -2.91 15.00
CA GLY A 350 1.63 -1.92 14.30
C GLY A 350 2.28 -2.43 13.01
N GLU A 351 3.34 -1.74 12.58
CA GLU A 351 4.03 -2.04 11.33
C GLU A 351 4.81 -3.36 11.38
N ASN A 352 5.29 -3.75 12.55
CA ASN A 352 6.09 -4.96 12.75
C ASN A 352 5.24 -6.24 12.80
N GLY A 353 3.94 -6.10 13.11
CA GLY A 353 3.06 -7.25 13.29
C GLY A 353 3.43 -8.05 14.54
N ALA A 354 3.02 -9.31 14.57
CA ALA A 354 3.30 -10.23 15.66
C ALA A 354 3.49 -11.66 15.13
N ARG A 355 3.78 -12.62 16.00
CA ARG A 355 3.89 -14.02 15.59
C ARG A 355 2.58 -14.48 14.94
N GLY A 356 2.63 -14.85 13.66
CA GLY A 356 1.45 -15.27 12.89
C GLY A 356 0.56 -14.12 12.41
N VAL A 357 0.89 -12.86 12.74
CA VAL A 357 0.16 -11.67 12.27
C VAL A 357 1.08 -10.83 11.40
N PRO A 358 0.76 -10.66 10.10
CA PRO A 358 1.57 -9.81 9.22
C PRO A 358 1.66 -8.36 9.71
N GLY A 359 2.81 -7.72 9.45
CA GLY A 359 3.01 -6.31 9.73
C GLY A 359 2.00 -5.40 9.03
N SER A 360 1.56 -4.35 9.73
CA SER A 360 0.56 -3.39 9.25
C SER A 360 -0.80 -4.01 8.87
N ALA A 361 -1.13 -5.20 9.38
CA ALA A 361 -2.41 -5.85 9.09
C ALA A 361 -3.59 -5.16 9.77
N VAL A 362 -4.68 -5.02 9.02
CA VAL A 362 -6.00 -4.72 9.60
C VAL A 362 -6.63 -6.03 10.06
N LEU A 363 -7.04 -6.08 11.33
CA LEU A 363 -7.58 -7.30 11.95
C LEU A 363 -9.09 -7.24 12.01
N LEU A 364 -9.73 -8.35 11.67
CA LEU A 364 -11.16 -8.57 11.86
C LEU A 364 -11.35 -9.47 13.09
N PHE A 365 -12.05 -8.98 14.10
CA PHE A 365 -12.47 -9.79 15.23
C PHE A 365 -13.97 -9.99 15.22
N GLU A 366 -14.42 -11.22 15.47
CA GLU A 366 -15.77 -11.49 15.95
C GLU A 366 -15.67 -11.86 17.42
N VAL A 367 -16.28 -11.07 18.30
CA VAL A 367 -16.21 -11.24 19.74
C VAL A 367 -17.59 -11.51 20.34
N GLU A 368 -17.62 -12.30 21.42
CA GLU A 368 -18.80 -12.58 22.22
C GLU A 368 -18.45 -12.41 23.71
N LEU A 369 -19.18 -11.55 24.42
CA LEU A 369 -18.97 -11.37 25.86
C LEU A 369 -19.70 -12.48 26.62
N ILE A 370 -18.97 -13.29 27.37
CA ILE A 370 -19.50 -14.49 28.06
C ILE A 370 -19.88 -14.16 29.50
N SER A 371 -19.03 -13.43 30.22
CA SER A 371 -19.34 -12.97 31.57
C SER A 371 -18.61 -11.66 31.88
N ARG A 372 -19.13 -10.96 32.89
CA ARG A 372 -18.59 -9.71 33.40
C ARG A 372 -18.82 -9.67 34.90
N GLU A 373 -17.76 -9.34 35.61
CA GLU A 373 -17.74 -9.06 37.04
C GLU A 373 -17.26 -7.63 37.23
N ASP A 374 -17.95 -6.84 38.05
CA ASP A 374 -17.59 -5.43 38.24
C ASP A 374 -16.15 -5.32 38.75
N GLY A 375 -15.40 -4.34 38.25
CA GLY A 375 -14.06 -4.05 38.76
C GLY A 375 -14.05 -3.59 40.22
N LEU A 376 -12.86 -3.56 40.81
CA LEU A 376 -12.64 -2.79 42.04
C LEU A 376 -12.19 -1.35 41.69
N PRO A 377 -12.43 -0.37 42.58
CA PRO A 377 -11.85 0.96 42.43
C PRO A 377 -10.32 0.89 42.30
N ALA A 378 -9.73 1.87 41.62
CA ALA A 378 -8.30 1.88 41.34
C ALA A 378 -7.47 1.77 42.64
N GLY A 379 -6.54 0.81 42.68
CA GLY A 379 -5.63 0.60 43.81
C GLY A 379 -6.22 -0.20 44.98
N TYR A 380 -7.41 -0.77 44.85
CA TYR A 380 -8.01 -1.69 45.84
C TYR A 380 -7.84 -3.15 45.40
N LEU A 381 -7.49 -4.02 46.35
CA LEU A 381 -7.45 -5.48 46.18
C LEU A 381 -8.67 -6.18 46.81
N PHE A 382 -9.40 -5.47 47.67
CA PHE A 382 -10.62 -5.91 48.34
C PHE A 382 -11.53 -4.70 48.58
N VAL A 383 -12.85 -4.92 48.50
CA VAL A 383 -13.85 -3.92 48.90
C VAL A 383 -14.92 -4.55 49.78
N TRP A 384 -15.39 -3.77 50.74
CA TRP A 384 -16.55 -4.10 51.56
C TRP A 384 -17.85 -3.72 50.85
N TYR A 385 -18.90 -4.51 51.03
CA TYR A 385 -20.26 -4.16 50.60
C TYR A 385 -21.08 -3.47 51.68
N GLN A 386 -20.64 -3.60 52.94
CA GLN A 386 -21.21 -2.96 54.12
C GLN A 386 -20.09 -2.21 54.85
N ASP A 387 -20.44 -1.53 55.93
CA ASP A 387 -19.41 -0.91 56.77
C ASP A 387 -18.45 -1.98 57.30
N PRO A 388 -17.12 -1.72 57.29
CA PRO A 388 -16.15 -2.62 57.89
C PRO A 388 -16.46 -2.79 59.38
N PRO A 389 -16.07 -3.92 59.99
CA PRO A 389 -16.28 -4.14 61.42
C PRO A 389 -15.70 -3.01 62.27
N ALA A 390 -16.46 -2.59 63.28
CA ALA A 390 -16.09 -1.45 64.15
C ALA A 390 -14.74 -1.67 64.86
N SER A 391 -14.41 -2.92 65.14
CA SER A 391 -13.17 -3.38 65.77
C SER A 391 -12.41 -4.30 64.83
N LEU A 392 -12.09 -3.83 63.62
CA LEU A 392 -11.50 -4.63 62.54
C LEU A 392 -10.26 -5.44 62.98
N PHE A 393 -9.37 -4.86 63.80
CA PHE A 393 -8.20 -5.58 64.31
C PHE A 393 -8.61 -6.70 65.27
N GLU A 394 -9.47 -6.43 66.26
CA GLU A 394 -9.93 -7.42 67.25
C GLU A 394 -10.71 -8.57 66.61
N ASP A 395 -11.41 -8.31 65.51
CA ASP A 395 -12.15 -9.34 64.77
C ASP A 395 -11.23 -10.19 63.88
N MET A 396 -10.03 -9.69 63.58
CA MET A 396 -9.02 -10.35 62.74
C MET A 396 -7.99 -11.13 63.55
N ASP A 397 -7.67 -10.66 64.77
CA ASP A 397 -6.89 -11.37 65.79
C ASP A 397 -7.75 -12.47 66.43
N LEU A 398 -7.75 -13.65 65.81
CA LEU A 398 -8.66 -14.75 66.14
C LEU A 398 -8.32 -15.37 67.50
N ASN A 399 -7.04 -15.36 67.88
CA ASN A 399 -6.54 -15.99 69.08
C ASN A 399 -6.40 -15.00 70.27
N LYS A 400 -6.49 -13.69 70.00
CA LYS A 400 -6.42 -12.58 70.94
C LYS A 400 -5.05 -12.39 71.59
N ASP A 401 -3.96 -12.62 70.85
CA ASP A 401 -2.59 -12.41 71.30
C ASP A 401 -2.01 -11.03 70.92
N GLY A 402 -2.77 -10.23 70.18
CA GLY A 402 -2.37 -8.90 69.71
C GLY A 402 -1.53 -8.91 68.43
N GLU A 403 -1.41 -10.06 67.75
CA GLU A 403 -0.65 -10.21 66.50
C GLU A 403 -1.52 -10.93 65.46
N VAL A 404 -1.62 -10.38 64.25
CA VAL A 404 -2.33 -11.05 63.15
C VAL A 404 -1.33 -11.62 62.16
N PRO A 405 -1.02 -12.94 62.19
CA PRO A 405 -0.17 -13.58 61.20
C PRO A 405 -0.92 -13.83 59.87
N PRO A 406 -0.22 -14.21 58.78
CA PRO A 406 -0.82 -14.43 57.47
C PRO A 406 -2.01 -15.42 57.47
N GLU A 407 -1.96 -16.43 58.33
CA GLU A 407 -3.02 -17.45 58.46
C GLU A 407 -4.32 -16.86 59.02
N GLU A 408 -4.22 -16.00 60.04
CA GLU A 408 -5.38 -15.32 60.63
C GLU A 408 -5.96 -14.30 59.67
N PHE A 409 -5.10 -13.46 59.08
CA PHE A 409 -5.49 -12.49 58.05
C PHE A 409 -6.22 -13.18 56.88
N SER A 410 -5.65 -14.27 56.36
CA SER A 410 -6.24 -15.02 55.25
C SER A 410 -7.57 -15.64 55.62
N SER A 411 -7.65 -16.26 56.80
CA SER A 411 -8.87 -16.87 57.30
C SER A 411 -9.99 -15.84 57.47
N PHE A 412 -9.66 -14.67 58.03
CA PHE A 412 -10.58 -13.57 58.21
C PHE A 412 -11.11 -13.05 56.87
N ILE A 413 -10.23 -12.66 55.93
CA ILE A 413 -10.65 -12.12 54.63
C ILE A 413 -11.49 -13.14 53.85
N LYS A 414 -11.11 -14.42 53.85
CA LYS A 414 -11.92 -15.49 53.23
C LYS A 414 -13.29 -15.61 53.87
N ALA A 415 -13.40 -15.48 55.20
CA ALA A 415 -14.69 -15.47 55.88
C ALA A 415 -15.56 -14.29 55.42
N GLN A 416 -14.99 -13.09 55.31
CA GLN A 416 -15.75 -11.91 54.84
C GLN A 416 -16.26 -12.07 53.40
N VAL A 417 -15.47 -12.70 52.52
CA VAL A 417 -15.90 -13.02 51.15
C VAL A 417 -17.01 -14.08 51.15
N ASN A 418 -16.83 -15.17 51.90
CA ASN A 418 -17.80 -16.27 51.98
C ASN A 418 -19.14 -15.85 52.60
N GLU A 419 -19.11 -14.91 53.55
CA GLU A 419 -20.30 -14.32 54.17
C GLU A 419 -20.96 -13.23 53.31
N GLY A 420 -20.38 -12.89 52.15
CA GLY A 420 -20.90 -11.87 51.25
C GLY A 420 -20.79 -10.45 51.82
N LYS A 421 -19.85 -10.20 52.74
CA LYS A 421 -19.58 -8.87 53.33
C LYS A 421 -18.62 -8.04 52.50
N GLY A 422 -17.86 -8.67 51.61
CA GLY A 422 -16.99 -8.01 50.65
C GLY A 422 -16.55 -8.94 49.54
N ARG A 423 -15.66 -8.46 48.68
CA ARG A 423 -15.09 -9.25 47.59
C ARG A 423 -13.65 -8.87 47.28
N LEU A 424 -12.90 -9.84 46.79
CA LEU A 424 -11.54 -9.66 46.28
C LEU A 424 -11.55 -9.16 44.84
N MET A 425 -10.40 -8.69 44.38
CA MET A 425 -10.17 -8.32 42.98
C MET A 425 -10.44 -9.53 42.07
N PRO A 426 -11.40 -9.44 41.13
CA PRO A 426 -11.72 -10.57 40.26
C PRO A 426 -10.57 -10.86 39.28
N GLY A 427 -10.42 -12.12 38.89
CA GLY A 427 -9.43 -12.56 37.90
C GLY A 427 -8.01 -12.77 38.43
N GLN A 428 -7.80 -12.61 39.73
CA GLN A 428 -6.54 -12.97 40.38
C GLN A 428 -6.73 -14.20 41.27
N ASP A 429 -5.62 -14.91 41.52
CA ASP A 429 -5.62 -15.98 42.50
C ASP A 429 -5.97 -15.41 43.89
N PRO A 430 -7.03 -15.93 44.56
CA PRO A 430 -7.47 -15.37 45.84
C PRO A 430 -6.40 -15.42 46.92
N ASP A 431 -5.63 -16.51 46.99
CA ASP A 431 -4.59 -16.69 48.01
C ASP A 431 -3.43 -15.71 47.79
N LYS A 432 -3.01 -15.54 46.54
CA LYS A 432 -2.03 -14.53 46.16
C LYS A 432 -2.52 -13.12 46.45
N THR A 433 -3.78 -12.80 46.12
CA THR A 433 -4.36 -11.48 46.37
C THR A 433 -4.37 -11.15 47.87
N ILE A 434 -4.77 -12.11 48.69
CA ILE A 434 -4.75 -11.99 50.16
C ILE A 434 -3.32 -11.84 50.68
N SER A 435 -2.37 -12.60 50.14
CA SER A 435 -0.95 -12.46 50.49
C SER A 435 -0.40 -11.07 50.15
N ASP A 436 -0.74 -10.53 48.98
CA ASP A 436 -0.35 -9.17 48.58
C ASP A 436 -1.02 -8.13 49.49
N MET A 437 -2.27 -8.33 49.88
CA MET A 437 -2.95 -7.49 50.88
C MET A 437 -2.25 -7.52 52.24
N PHE A 438 -1.85 -8.70 52.72
CA PHE A 438 -1.11 -8.86 53.97
C PHE A 438 0.22 -8.11 53.92
N GLN A 439 1.02 -8.31 52.86
CA GLN A 439 2.31 -7.64 52.69
C GLN A 439 2.20 -6.11 52.62
N ASN A 440 1.08 -5.58 52.10
CA ASN A 440 0.84 -4.14 52.10
C ASN A 440 0.51 -3.58 53.50
N GLN A 441 0.01 -4.43 54.42
CA GLN A 441 -0.30 -4.05 55.80
C GLN A 441 0.88 -4.31 56.75
N ASP A 442 1.70 -5.33 56.50
CA ASP A 442 2.96 -5.61 57.22
C ASP A 442 4.05 -4.60 56.81
N ARG A 443 3.97 -3.39 57.36
CA ARG A 443 4.84 -2.25 57.00
C ARG A 443 6.28 -2.44 57.44
N ASN A 444 6.48 -3.16 58.55
CA ASN A 444 7.81 -3.37 59.13
C ASN A 444 8.48 -4.67 58.61
N GLN A 445 7.72 -5.50 57.88
CA GLN A 445 8.15 -6.78 57.26
C GLN A 445 8.57 -7.84 58.29
N ASP A 446 7.95 -7.86 59.47
CA ASP A 446 8.23 -8.83 60.52
C ASP A 446 7.33 -10.08 60.45
N GLY A 447 6.41 -10.13 59.49
CA GLY A 447 5.54 -11.27 59.22
C GLY A 447 4.27 -11.30 60.06
N LYS A 448 3.89 -10.19 60.70
CA LYS A 448 2.64 -10.02 61.46
C LYS A 448 2.09 -8.61 61.29
N ILE A 449 0.80 -8.45 61.54
CA ILE A 449 0.14 -7.15 61.54
C ILE A 449 -0.28 -6.83 62.97
N THR A 450 0.08 -5.63 63.42
CA THR A 450 -0.33 -5.05 64.71
C THR A 450 -1.45 -4.01 64.53
N ALA A 451 -2.08 -3.61 65.64
CA ALA A 451 -3.18 -2.63 65.62
C ALA A 451 -2.73 -1.27 65.08
N GLU A 452 -1.46 -0.91 65.26
CA GLU A 452 -0.85 0.32 64.76
C GLU A 452 -0.55 0.28 63.26
N GLU A 453 -0.37 -0.92 62.68
CA GLU A 453 -0.05 -1.11 61.27
C GLU A 453 -1.30 -1.21 60.39
N LEU A 454 -2.35 -1.82 60.92
CA LEU A 454 -3.60 -2.02 60.22
C LEU A 454 -4.27 -0.69 59.89
N LYS A 455 -4.29 -0.34 58.61
CA LYS A 455 -5.03 0.83 58.11
C LYS A 455 -5.88 0.46 56.90
N LEU A 456 -7.13 0.91 56.91
CA LEU A 456 -7.98 0.86 55.72
C LEU A 456 -7.50 1.90 54.72
N LYS A 457 -7.41 1.50 53.44
CA LYS A 457 -7.01 2.39 52.35
C LYS A 457 -7.90 3.64 52.25
N SER A 458 -9.20 3.51 52.56
CA SER A 458 -10.14 4.65 52.63
C SER A 458 -9.69 5.72 53.62
N ASP A 459 -9.14 5.30 54.75
CA ASP A 459 -8.74 6.18 55.83
C ASP A 459 -7.42 6.86 55.46
N GLU A 460 -6.50 6.11 54.84
CA GLU A 460 -5.27 6.67 54.27
C GLU A 460 -5.55 7.69 53.15
N ASP A 461 -6.53 7.42 52.29
CA ASP A 461 -6.96 8.35 51.24
C ASP A 461 -7.55 9.64 51.84
N GLN A 462 -8.33 9.54 52.90
CA GLN A 462 -8.85 10.71 53.63
C GLN A 462 -7.75 11.50 54.34
N GLU A 463 -6.79 10.83 54.99
CA GLU A 463 -5.63 11.45 55.62
C GLU A 463 -4.80 12.23 54.58
N ARG A 464 -4.51 11.62 53.42
CA ARG A 464 -3.79 12.29 52.32
C ARG A 464 -4.49 13.55 51.80
N ILE A 465 -5.80 13.48 51.58
CA ILE A 465 -6.58 14.64 51.13
C ILE A 465 -6.54 15.77 52.18
N HIS A 466 -6.52 15.42 53.47
CA HIS A 466 -6.44 16.40 54.55
C HIS A 466 -5.05 17.04 54.70
N GLU A 467 -3.98 16.32 54.32
CA GLU A 467 -2.60 16.83 54.33
C GLU A 467 -2.24 17.66 53.09
N GLU A 468 -2.95 17.47 51.97
CA GLU A 468 -2.76 18.24 50.71
C GLU A 468 -3.59 19.53 50.62
N LEU A 469 -4.48 19.79 51.59
CA LEU A 469 -5.26 21.01 51.77
C LEU A 469 -4.60 21.97 52.77
#